data_AF-A0A7W6ESG9-F1
#
_entry.id   AF-A0A7W6ESG9-F1
#
_cell.length_a   1.000
_cell.length_b   1.000
_cell.length_c   1.000
_cell.angle_alpha   90.00
_cell.angle_beta   90.00
_cell.angle_gamma   90.00
#
_symmetry.space_group_name_H-M   'P 1'
#
loop_
_entity.id
_entity.type
_entity.pdbx_description
1 polymer ?
#
loop_
_entity_poly.entity_id
_entity_poly.type
_entity_poly.pdbx_seq_one_letter_code
_entity_poly.pdbx_strand_id
1 'polypeptide(L)'
;MKFVSLCKVLLLCSCLYFPAFAQQISKEELLFLTPEWKGERFADGRPKVPDAILKRMRLVTHEEAWAVMKGENFRYQYAEGWQCINPDSVLIGRALTATFMPGRPDVHRVIDKKGHEKDGRIKSQNAWPIDMLVRGDVYVVDQLGAHENGPTIGDNLGNSIYAKTGNGIVYEGAIRDIAGLKEIGGFTSFFRSYHPSHHLNNPDGDLNTTLVAINRPTRIGKVMVIPGDIVLGRDGAVTFIPPHLAEKVVTVSEIVRLRDMFGHERLRQQKYTPGQIDNRWSDEIEKDFSQWLNAHINELPVPKEQIQEYLKKRTW
;
A
#
# COMPACT_ATOMS: atom_id res chain seq x y z
N MET A 1 -70.05 17.03 -27.64
CA MET A 1 -69.17 16.84 -26.47
C MET A 1 -68.56 15.45 -26.50
N LYS A 2 -67.30 15.31 -26.90
CA LYS A 2 -66.48 14.10 -26.68
C LYS A 2 -65.10 14.59 -26.26
N PHE A 3 -64.78 14.47 -24.97
CA PHE A 3 -63.48 14.80 -24.43
C PHE A 3 -62.52 13.63 -24.73
N VAL A 4 -61.51 13.88 -25.55
CA VAL A 4 -60.37 12.97 -25.74
C VAL A 4 -59.37 13.29 -24.63
N SER A 5 -59.19 12.34 -23.71
CA SER A 5 -58.21 12.46 -22.62
C SER A 5 -56.81 12.22 -23.18
N LEU A 6 -55.99 13.26 -23.20
CA LEU A 6 -54.59 13.21 -23.61
C LEU A 6 -53.76 12.78 -22.39
N CYS A 7 -53.41 11.50 -22.30
CA CYS A 7 -52.46 10.98 -21.30
C CYS A 7 -51.08 11.62 -21.49
N LYS A 8 -50.73 12.57 -20.61
CA LYS A 8 -49.36 13.08 -20.46
C LYS A 8 -48.53 12.03 -19.72
N VAL A 9 -47.69 11.29 -20.44
CA VAL A 9 -46.62 10.49 -19.84
C VAL A 9 -45.55 11.47 -19.35
N LEU A 10 -45.50 11.73 -18.04
CA LEU A 10 -44.40 12.43 -17.39
C LEU A 10 -43.23 11.45 -17.30
N LEU A 11 -42.20 11.61 -18.14
CA LEU A 11 -40.89 10.99 -17.89
C LEU A 11 -40.26 11.70 -16.69
N LEU A 12 -40.33 11.08 -15.51
CA LEU A 12 -39.45 11.42 -14.40
C LEU A 12 -38.03 10.96 -14.78
N CYS A 13 -37.23 11.88 -15.32
CA CYS A 13 -35.77 11.73 -15.28
C CYS A 13 -35.35 11.87 -13.81
N SER A 14 -35.24 10.75 -13.09
CA SER A 14 -34.52 10.70 -11.83
C SER A 14 -33.04 10.95 -12.12
N CYS A 15 -32.63 12.21 -12.07
CA CYS A 15 -31.23 12.57 -12.00
C CYS A 15 -30.67 11.98 -10.70
N LEU A 16 -30.12 10.78 -10.77
CA LEU A 16 -29.32 10.19 -9.70
C LEU A 16 -28.12 11.11 -9.48
N TYR A 17 -28.20 11.93 -8.44
CA TYR A 17 -27.09 12.75 -7.97
C TYR A 17 -26.02 11.81 -7.42
N PHE A 18 -25.00 11.51 -8.22
CA PHE A 18 -23.80 10.88 -7.72
C PHE A 18 -22.97 11.96 -7.00
N PRO A 19 -22.68 11.81 -5.69
CA PRO A 19 -21.76 12.71 -5.01
C PRO A 19 -20.37 12.56 -5.64
N ALA A 20 -20.00 13.52 -6.48
CA ALA A 20 -18.65 13.61 -7.01
C ALA A 20 -17.76 14.26 -5.93
N PHE A 21 -16.93 13.48 -5.27
CA PHE A 21 -15.91 13.96 -4.33
C PHE A 21 -14.77 14.60 -5.14
N ALA A 22 -14.46 15.89 -4.99
CA ALA A 22 -13.53 16.57 -5.92
C ALA A 22 -12.06 16.24 -5.64
N GLN A 23 -11.74 15.97 -4.38
CA GLN A 23 -10.41 15.57 -3.93
C GLN A 23 -10.21 14.06 -4.10
N GLN A 24 -11.30 13.28 -4.07
CA GLN A 24 -11.23 11.84 -4.25
C GLN A 24 -11.29 11.44 -5.73
N ILE A 25 -10.52 10.43 -6.13
CA ILE A 25 -10.71 9.83 -7.46
C ILE A 25 -12.11 9.23 -7.58
N SER A 26 -12.69 9.26 -8.79
CA SER A 26 -13.91 8.48 -9.03
C SER A 26 -13.59 6.99 -9.12
N LYS A 27 -14.58 6.16 -8.84
CA LYS A 27 -14.45 4.70 -9.00
C LYS A 27 -14.11 4.34 -10.44
N GLU A 28 -14.73 5.02 -11.40
CA GLU A 28 -14.57 4.81 -12.84
C GLU A 28 -13.14 5.13 -13.28
N GLU A 29 -12.58 6.24 -12.79
CA GLU A 29 -11.20 6.63 -13.10
C GLU A 29 -10.20 5.65 -12.45
N LEU A 30 -10.44 5.20 -11.21
CA LEU A 30 -9.56 4.22 -10.58
C LEU A 30 -9.61 2.85 -11.27
N LEU A 31 -10.78 2.43 -11.76
CA LEU A 31 -10.94 1.25 -12.61
C LEU A 31 -10.13 1.40 -13.90
N PHE A 32 -10.21 2.57 -14.54
CA PHE A 32 -9.46 2.89 -15.75
C PHE A 32 -7.93 2.84 -15.52
N LEU A 33 -7.44 3.34 -14.38
CA LEU A 33 -6.02 3.33 -14.03
C LEU A 33 -5.49 1.96 -13.59
N THR A 34 -6.38 1.03 -13.20
CA THR A 34 -5.98 -0.30 -12.70
C THR A 34 -6.65 -1.42 -13.51
N PRO A 35 -6.53 -1.44 -14.86
CA PRO A 35 -7.30 -2.34 -15.71
C PRO A 35 -6.88 -3.80 -15.51
N GLU A 36 -5.61 -4.06 -15.13
CA GLU A 36 -5.08 -5.40 -14.90
C GLU A 36 -5.64 -6.07 -13.64
N TRP A 37 -6.15 -5.29 -12.67
CA TRP A 37 -6.76 -5.88 -11.49
C TRP A 37 -8.18 -6.37 -11.79
N LYS A 38 -8.36 -7.69 -11.77
CA LYS A 38 -9.64 -8.38 -12.01
C LYS A 38 -10.31 -8.93 -10.74
N GLY A 39 -9.70 -8.76 -9.57
CA GLY A 39 -10.22 -9.25 -8.30
C GLY A 39 -11.25 -8.31 -7.65
N GLU A 40 -11.63 -8.63 -6.41
CA GLU A 40 -12.54 -7.80 -5.60
C GLU A 40 -12.00 -6.37 -5.44
N ARG A 41 -12.91 -5.40 -5.28
CA ARG A 41 -12.58 -3.98 -5.05
C ARG A 41 -13.40 -3.44 -3.89
N PHE A 42 -12.86 -2.44 -3.21
CA PHE A 42 -13.63 -1.65 -2.26
C PHE A 42 -14.70 -0.80 -2.97
N ALA A 43 -15.62 -0.23 -2.21
CA ALA A 43 -16.71 0.59 -2.74
C ALA A 43 -16.21 1.80 -3.56
N ASP A 44 -15.06 2.35 -3.19
CA ASP A 44 -14.38 3.46 -3.87
C ASP A 44 -13.60 3.05 -5.13
N GLY A 45 -13.61 1.75 -5.49
CA GLY A 45 -12.90 1.22 -6.65
C GLY A 45 -11.48 0.74 -6.40
N ARG A 46 -10.91 0.95 -5.20
CA ARG A 46 -9.57 0.48 -4.86
C ARG A 46 -9.47 -1.04 -4.99
N PRO A 47 -8.42 -1.57 -5.65
CA PRO A 47 -8.09 -3.00 -5.63
C PRO A 47 -8.05 -3.56 -4.20
N LYS A 48 -8.77 -4.65 -3.94
CA LYS A 48 -8.83 -5.33 -2.66
C LYS A 48 -8.10 -6.67 -2.74
N VAL A 49 -6.76 -6.61 -2.83
CA VAL A 49 -5.89 -7.80 -2.78
C VAL A 49 -6.23 -8.62 -1.54
N PRO A 50 -6.41 -9.95 -1.54
CA PRO A 50 -6.86 -10.70 -0.37
C PRO A 50 -5.91 -10.63 0.85
N ASP A 51 -6.46 -10.68 2.08
CA ASP A 51 -5.66 -10.67 3.32
C ASP A 51 -4.68 -11.86 3.40
N ALA A 52 -5.03 -13.00 2.80
CA ALA A 52 -4.14 -14.16 2.71
C ALA A 52 -2.85 -13.85 1.94
N ILE A 53 -2.93 -13.03 0.88
CA ILE A 53 -1.76 -12.57 0.13
C ILE A 53 -0.95 -11.59 0.99
N LEU A 54 -1.60 -10.66 1.70
CA LEU A 54 -0.91 -9.74 2.61
C LEU A 54 -0.16 -10.48 3.73
N LYS A 55 -0.77 -11.53 4.30
CA LYS A 55 -0.14 -12.36 5.33
C LYS A 55 1.14 -13.01 4.82
N ARG A 56 1.11 -13.57 3.61
CA ARG A 56 2.27 -14.21 2.97
C ARG A 56 3.33 -13.18 2.52
N MET A 57 2.90 -12.00 2.07
CA MET A 57 3.77 -10.88 1.67
C MET A 57 4.70 -10.43 2.80
N ARG A 58 4.37 -10.65 4.08
CA ARG A 58 5.23 -10.32 5.21
C ARG A 58 6.61 -10.99 5.19
N LEU A 59 6.75 -12.12 4.50
CA LEU A 59 8.03 -12.83 4.37
C LEU A 59 8.84 -12.43 3.13
N VAL A 60 8.29 -11.58 2.28
CA VAL A 60 8.95 -11.13 1.04
C VAL A 60 10.05 -10.12 1.36
N THR A 61 11.18 -10.21 0.66
CA THR A 61 12.25 -9.21 0.72
C THR A 61 12.12 -8.17 -0.40
N HIS A 62 12.82 -7.04 -0.27
CA HIS A 62 12.83 -6.03 -1.31
C HIS A 62 13.42 -6.56 -2.62
N GLU A 63 14.46 -7.40 -2.56
CA GLU A 63 15.13 -8.00 -3.71
C GLU A 63 14.22 -8.95 -4.49
N GLU A 64 13.48 -9.80 -3.78
CA GLU A 64 12.52 -10.74 -4.38
C GLU A 64 11.39 -9.99 -5.08
N ALA A 65 10.80 -8.99 -4.41
CA ALA A 65 9.77 -8.15 -5.02
C ALA A 65 10.31 -7.37 -6.22
N TRP A 66 11.52 -6.81 -6.09
CA TRP A 66 12.19 -6.05 -7.15
C TRP A 66 12.46 -6.91 -8.39
N ALA A 67 12.95 -8.13 -8.23
CA ALA A 67 13.22 -9.04 -9.33
C ALA A 67 11.96 -9.31 -10.18
N VAL A 68 10.83 -9.58 -9.52
CA VAL A 68 9.53 -9.81 -10.19
C VAL A 68 9.08 -8.55 -10.92
N MET A 69 9.02 -7.41 -10.22
CA MET A 69 8.55 -6.15 -10.79
C MET A 69 9.43 -5.70 -11.96
N LYS A 70 10.76 -5.80 -11.84
CA LYS A 70 11.70 -5.49 -12.93
C LYS A 70 11.44 -6.38 -14.15
N GLY A 71 11.15 -7.67 -13.96
CA GLY A 71 10.76 -8.60 -15.02
C GLY A 71 9.48 -8.18 -15.75
N GLU A 72 8.55 -7.57 -15.02
CA GLU A 72 7.30 -6.97 -15.53
C GLU A 72 7.48 -5.51 -15.99
N ASN A 73 8.72 -5.05 -16.15
CA ASN A 73 9.09 -3.69 -16.56
C ASN A 73 8.71 -2.55 -15.59
N PHE A 74 8.48 -2.85 -14.32
CA PHE A 74 8.31 -1.86 -13.25
C PHE A 74 9.66 -1.56 -12.59
N ARG A 75 10.24 -0.39 -12.89
CA ARG A 75 11.64 -0.04 -12.54
C ARG A 75 11.77 1.05 -11.48
N TYR A 76 10.67 1.56 -10.93
CA TYR A 76 10.69 2.71 -10.02
C TYR A 76 10.03 2.43 -8.67
N GLN A 77 9.73 1.16 -8.37
CA GLN A 77 8.83 0.78 -7.26
C GLN A 77 9.48 0.73 -5.88
N TYR A 78 10.72 1.20 -5.75
CA TYR A 78 11.49 1.17 -4.51
C TYR A 78 11.85 2.59 -4.08
N ALA A 79 11.56 2.92 -2.82
CA ALA A 79 11.90 4.19 -2.17
C ALA A 79 12.64 3.93 -0.85
N GLU A 80 13.76 4.59 -0.65
CA GLU A 80 14.68 4.39 0.50
C GLU A 80 14.88 5.69 1.29
N GLY A 81 15.68 5.62 2.37
CA GLY A 81 16.04 6.78 3.19
C GLY A 81 14.94 7.18 4.16
N TRP A 82 14.30 6.19 4.80
CA TRP A 82 13.22 6.39 5.76
C TRP A 82 13.72 6.27 7.19
N GLN A 83 13.16 7.09 8.07
CA GLN A 83 13.19 6.86 9.51
C GLN A 83 12.04 5.93 9.91
N CYS A 84 12.28 5.12 10.93
CA CYS A 84 11.30 4.19 11.48
C CYS A 84 11.26 4.31 13.01
N ILE A 85 10.06 4.27 13.59
CA ILE A 85 9.92 4.21 15.06
C ILE A 85 10.36 2.85 15.59
N ASN A 86 9.98 1.78 14.88
CA ASN A 86 10.30 0.38 15.18
C ASN A 86 11.01 -0.24 13.96
N PRO A 87 12.35 -0.18 13.88
CA PRO A 87 13.11 -0.59 12.69
C PRO A 87 12.89 -2.04 12.26
N ASP A 88 12.65 -2.96 13.20
CA ASP A 88 12.45 -4.39 12.93
C ASP A 88 11.02 -4.73 12.44
N SER A 89 10.13 -3.72 12.35
CA SER A 89 8.74 -3.94 11.98
C SER A 89 8.56 -4.04 10.47
N VAL A 90 7.75 -5.01 10.03
CA VAL A 90 7.34 -5.16 8.63
C VAL A 90 5.97 -4.54 8.41
N LEU A 91 5.90 -3.55 7.52
CA LEU A 91 4.67 -2.88 7.10
C LEU A 91 4.13 -3.54 5.83
N ILE A 92 2.97 -4.19 5.93
CA ILE A 92 2.25 -4.72 4.77
C ILE A 92 0.83 -4.23 4.77
N GLY A 93 0.37 -3.65 3.66
CA GLY A 93 -1.06 -3.40 3.46
C GLY A 93 -1.37 -2.68 2.16
N ARG A 94 -2.63 -2.34 1.98
CA ARG A 94 -3.14 -1.69 0.75
C ARG A 94 -3.05 -0.19 0.90
N ALA A 95 -2.49 0.51 -0.08
CA ALA A 95 -2.33 1.94 -0.01
C ALA A 95 -3.68 2.67 -0.01
N LEU A 96 -3.91 3.52 0.99
CA LEU A 96 -4.83 4.65 0.91
C LEU A 96 -3.96 5.91 0.75
N THR A 97 -4.04 6.55 -0.41
CA THR A 97 -3.15 7.68 -0.73
C THR A 97 -3.76 9.02 -0.34
N ALA A 98 -2.91 9.95 0.09
CA ALA A 98 -3.26 11.36 0.23
C ALA A 98 -2.11 12.24 -0.28
N THR A 99 -2.44 13.36 -0.91
CA THR A 99 -1.45 14.31 -1.44
C THR A 99 -1.81 15.71 -0.99
N PHE A 100 -0.84 16.35 -0.34
CA PHE A 100 -0.91 17.74 0.04
C PHE A 100 -0.05 18.59 -0.89
N MET A 101 -0.46 19.84 -1.04
CA MET A 101 0.25 20.88 -1.78
C MET A 101 0.52 22.07 -0.86
N PRO A 102 1.41 23.01 -1.24
CA PRO A 102 1.56 24.26 -0.51
C PRO A 102 0.21 24.94 -0.26
N GLY A 103 0.06 25.50 0.94
CA GLY A 103 -1.15 26.18 1.37
C GLY A 103 -1.58 27.27 0.38
N ARG A 104 -2.84 27.21 -0.07
CA ARG A 104 -3.43 28.24 -0.94
C ARG A 104 -4.83 28.59 -0.43
N PRO A 105 -5.01 29.74 0.26
CA PRO A 105 -6.25 30.03 1.00
C PRO A 105 -7.55 29.98 0.20
N ASP A 106 -7.55 30.48 -1.03
CA ASP A 106 -8.72 30.46 -1.92
C ASP A 106 -9.13 29.03 -2.28
N VAL A 107 -8.16 28.15 -2.56
CA VAL A 107 -8.39 26.72 -2.84
C VAL A 107 -8.80 25.97 -1.57
N HIS A 108 -8.13 26.24 -0.45
CA HIS A 108 -8.43 25.60 0.82
C HIS A 108 -9.87 25.85 1.25
N ARG A 109 -10.35 27.11 1.17
CA ARG A 109 -11.72 27.48 1.54
C ARG A 109 -12.77 26.75 0.71
N VAL A 110 -12.58 26.62 -0.60
CA VAL A 110 -13.56 25.92 -1.45
C VAL A 110 -13.54 24.41 -1.23
N ILE A 111 -12.37 23.84 -0.93
CA ILE A 111 -12.21 22.43 -0.55
C ILE A 111 -12.90 22.15 0.79
N ASP A 112 -12.68 22.99 1.80
CA ASP A 112 -13.33 22.89 3.13
C ASP A 112 -14.83 23.04 3.04
N LYS A 113 -15.31 24.11 2.40
CA LYS A 113 -16.74 24.35 2.22
C LYS A 113 -17.42 23.15 1.60
N LYS A 114 -16.86 22.61 0.51
CA LYS A 114 -17.39 21.39 -0.11
C LYS A 114 -17.30 20.18 0.82
N GLY A 115 -16.14 20.00 1.46
CA GLY A 115 -15.87 18.90 2.38
C GLY A 115 -16.94 18.80 3.46
N HIS A 116 -17.25 19.93 4.12
CA HIS A 116 -18.23 20.02 5.19
C HIS A 116 -19.68 19.99 4.69
N GLU A 117 -20.01 20.74 3.62
CA GLU A 117 -21.40 20.88 3.18
C GLU A 117 -21.91 19.73 2.30
N LYS A 118 -21.02 19.06 1.54
CA LYS A 118 -21.42 18.07 0.53
C LYS A 118 -20.85 16.69 0.78
N ASP A 119 -19.60 16.61 1.26
CA ASP A 119 -18.88 15.34 1.35
C ASP A 119 -18.93 14.74 2.76
N GLY A 120 -19.58 15.40 3.72
CA GLY A 120 -19.76 14.94 5.10
C GLY A 120 -18.46 14.87 5.91
N ARG A 121 -17.42 15.59 5.48
CA ARG A 121 -16.12 15.65 6.17
C ARG A 121 -16.25 16.47 7.44
N ILE A 122 -15.46 16.10 8.46
CA ILE A 122 -15.48 16.74 9.77
C ILE A 122 -14.14 17.39 10.04
N LYS A 123 -14.17 18.63 10.55
CA LYS A 123 -12.98 19.41 10.93
C LYS A 123 -11.96 19.50 9.77
N SER A 124 -10.69 19.51 10.12
CA SER A 124 -9.51 19.77 9.29
C SER A 124 -9.22 18.66 8.26
N GLN A 125 -8.72 19.09 7.11
CA GLN A 125 -8.43 18.22 5.95
C GLN A 125 -7.53 17.01 6.27
N ASN A 126 -6.61 17.13 7.22
CA ASN A 126 -5.68 16.06 7.58
C ASN A 126 -6.35 14.80 8.15
N ALA A 127 -7.56 14.93 8.74
CA ALA A 127 -8.30 13.79 9.26
C ALA A 127 -9.09 13.04 8.17
N TRP A 128 -9.42 13.70 7.06
CA TRP A 128 -10.35 13.16 6.08
C TRP A 128 -9.90 11.84 5.44
N PRO A 129 -8.63 11.65 5.03
CA PRO A 129 -8.17 10.37 4.52
C PRO A 129 -8.15 9.27 5.59
N ILE A 130 -7.84 9.65 6.84
CA ILE A 130 -7.77 8.73 7.98
C ILE A 130 -9.15 8.13 8.26
N ASP A 131 -10.22 8.92 8.13
CA ASP A 131 -11.58 8.44 8.36
C ASP A 131 -11.98 7.31 7.40
N MET A 132 -11.41 7.29 6.20
CA MET A 132 -11.66 6.31 5.15
C MET A 132 -10.85 5.02 5.27
N LEU A 133 -9.85 4.98 6.16
CA LEU A 133 -9.01 3.81 6.35
C LEU A 133 -9.83 2.62 6.87
N VAL A 134 -9.55 1.45 6.34
CA VAL A 134 -10.13 0.17 6.79
C VAL A 134 -9.04 -0.81 7.23
N ARG A 135 -9.45 -1.92 7.84
CA ARG A 135 -8.52 -2.96 8.31
C ARG A 135 -7.57 -3.40 7.19
N GLY A 136 -6.27 -3.42 7.49
CA GLY A 136 -5.21 -3.83 6.55
C GLY A 136 -4.78 -2.77 5.53
N ASP A 137 -5.31 -1.55 5.60
CA ASP A 137 -4.77 -0.43 4.82
C ASP A 137 -3.45 0.08 5.41
N VAL A 138 -2.66 0.76 4.58
CA VAL A 138 -1.53 1.60 4.97
C VAL A 138 -1.85 3.02 4.55
N TYR A 139 -1.67 3.99 5.44
CA TYR A 139 -1.85 5.39 5.09
C TYR A 139 -0.58 5.92 4.42
N VAL A 140 -0.68 6.24 3.13
CA VAL A 140 0.45 6.65 2.29
C VAL A 140 0.28 8.10 1.90
N VAL A 141 1.20 8.96 2.31
CA VAL A 141 1.02 10.42 2.22
C VAL A 141 2.21 11.09 1.56
N ASP A 142 1.93 11.90 0.54
CA ASP A 142 2.83 12.95 0.09
C ASP A 142 2.50 14.25 0.84
N GLN A 143 3.37 14.61 1.79
CA GLN A 143 3.27 15.84 2.57
C GLN A 143 4.32 16.86 2.11
N LEU A 144 4.63 16.87 0.80
CA LEU A 144 5.51 17.83 0.13
C LEU A 144 6.89 18.03 0.79
N GLY A 145 7.36 17.03 1.56
CA GLY A 145 8.59 17.14 2.34
C GLY A 145 8.54 18.17 3.47
N ALA A 146 7.36 18.61 3.91
CA ALA A 146 7.21 19.63 4.94
C ALA A 146 7.82 19.15 6.27
N HIS A 147 8.73 19.96 6.82
CA HIS A 147 9.46 19.66 8.05
C HIS A 147 8.96 20.51 9.23
N GLU A 148 9.35 21.79 9.30
CA GLU A 148 8.78 22.73 10.26
C GLU A 148 7.36 23.09 9.87
N ASN A 149 6.48 23.12 10.87
CA ASN A 149 5.03 23.18 10.73
C ASN A 149 4.45 22.03 9.86
N GLY A 150 5.23 21.09 9.35
CA GLY A 150 4.75 20.01 8.49
C GLY A 150 3.88 18.93 9.16
N PRO A 151 4.16 18.50 10.41
CA PRO A 151 3.56 17.29 10.95
C PRO A 151 2.03 17.33 11.02
N THR A 152 1.40 16.44 10.25
CA THR A 152 -0.02 16.09 10.47
C THR A 152 -0.16 14.89 11.39
N ILE A 153 0.83 13.99 11.42
CA ILE A 153 0.80 12.77 12.25
C ILE A 153 1.45 13.02 13.59
N GLY A 154 0.64 12.94 14.63
CA GLY A 154 1.03 12.79 16.03
C GLY A 154 0.31 11.61 16.67
N ASP A 155 0.40 11.48 17.97
CA ASP A 155 -0.13 10.35 18.76
C ASP A 155 -1.63 10.08 18.55
N ASN A 156 -2.47 11.12 18.49
CA ASN A 156 -3.91 11.00 18.33
C ASN A 156 -4.29 10.41 16.96
N LEU A 157 -3.67 10.94 15.90
CA LEU A 157 -3.90 10.42 14.55
C LEU A 157 -3.25 9.05 14.36
N GLY A 158 -2.08 8.81 14.95
CA GLY A 158 -1.45 7.50 14.98
C GLY A 158 -2.35 6.44 15.62
N ASN A 159 -2.97 6.76 16.77
CA ASN A 159 -3.94 5.89 17.43
C ASN A 159 -5.17 5.63 16.56
N SER A 160 -5.75 6.67 15.92
CA SER A 160 -6.89 6.51 15.00
C SER A 160 -6.54 5.61 13.82
N ILE A 161 -5.38 5.82 13.19
CA ILE A 161 -4.88 5.00 12.08
C ILE A 161 -4.71 3.55 12.55
N TYR A 162 -4.04 3.32 13.67
CA TYR A 162 -3.80 1.97 14.19
C TYR A 162 -5.11 1.26 14.57
N ALA A 163 -6.04 1.95 15.23
CA ALA A 163 -7.33 1.38 15.60
C ALA A 163 -8.16 0.94 14.39
N LYS A 164 -8.14 1.73 13.30
CA LYS A 164 -8.85 1.40 12.04
C LYS A 164 -8.15 0.28 11.25
N THR A 165 -6.83 0.34 11.16
CA THR A 165 -6.07 -0.47 10.19
C THR A 165 -5.37 -1.68 10.81
N GLY A 166 -4.95 -1.59 12.08
CA GLY A 166 -3.97 -2.49 12.70
C GLY A 166 -2.56 -2.37 12.09
N ASN A 167 -2.25 -1.25 11.45
CA ASN A 167 -1.07 -1.05 10.61
C ASN A 167 -0.46 0.33 10.87
N GLY A 168 0.26 0.92 9.92
CA GLY A 168 0.68 2.32 10.06
C GLY A 168 0.85 3.05 8.74
N ILE A 169 2.00 3.70 8.57
CA ILE A 169 2.15 4.81 7.61
C ILE A 169 3.39 4.70 6.73
N VAL A 170 3.27 5.28 5.53
CA VAL A 170 4.41 5.77 4.74
C VAL A 170 4.17 7.27 4.52
N TYR A 171 5.04 8.11 5.06
CA TYR A 171 4.77 9.54 5.20
C TYR A 171 5.94 10.39 4.70
N GLU A 172 5.80 10.94 3.50
CA GLU A 172 6.78 11.80 2.84
C GLU A 172 6.76 13.22 3.44
N GLY A 173 7.17 13.32 4.70
CA GLY A 173 7.18 14.56 5.50
C GLY A 173 7.63 14.30 6.93
N ALA A 174 7.49 15.33 7.79
CA ALA A 174 7.77 15.20 9.21
C ALA A 174 6.59 14.62 10.01
N ILE A 175 6.89 13.88 11.07
CA ILE A 175 5.92 13.48 12.11
C ILE A 175 6.28 14.14 13.45
N ARG A 176 5.36 14.05 14.42
CA ARG A 176 5.56 14.53 15.79
C ARG A 176 5.13 13.48 16.83
N ASP A 177 5.25 13.80 18.11
CA ASP A 177 4.78 12.98 19.23
C ASP A 177 5.33 11.54 19.25
N ILE A 178 6.64 11.37 18.94
CA ILE A 178 7.31 10.06 18.84
C ILE A 178 7.11 9.20 20.09
N ALA A 179 7.12 9.79 21.29
CA ALA A 179 6.89 9.05 22.53
C ALA A 179 5.51 8.38 22.55
N GLY A 180 4.44 9.14 22.28
CA GLY A 180 3.08 8.59 22.22
C GLY A 180 2.90 7.60 21.05
N LEU A 181 3.56 7.83 19.91
CA LEU A 181 3.53 6.88 18.79
C LEU A 181 4.23 5.55 19.11
N LYS A 182 5.30 5.56 19.91
CA LYS A 182 5.99 4.35 20.40
C LYS A 182 5.09 3.52 21.32
N GLU A 183 4.29 4.17 22.16
CA GLU A 183 3.38 3.50 23.11
C GLU A 183 2.30 2.66 22.41
N ILE A 184 1.95 2.98 21.16
CA ILE A 184 1.01 2.18 20.36
C ILE A 184 1.55 0.77 20.08
N GLY A 185 2.88 0.59 20.08
CA GLY A 185 3.57 -0.69 19.88
C GLY A 185 3.51 -1.21 18.44
N GLY A 186 2.32 -1.52 17.93
CA GLY A 186 2.13 -2.11 16.59
C GLY A 186 2.08 -1.11 15.44
N PHE A 187 2.27 0.19 15.69
CA PHE A 187 2.21 1.23 14.66
C PHE A 187 3.51 1.30 13.86
N THR A 188 3.59 0.51 12.79
CA THR A 188 4.75 0.52 11.89
C THR A 188 4.79 1.79 11.04
N SER A 189 5.90 2.51 11.04
CA SER A 189 6.00 3.82 10.40
C SER A 189 7.29 3.96 9.58
N PHE A 190 7.14 4.53 8.39
CA PHE A 190 8.23 4.99 7.52
C PHE A 190 7.98 6.47 7.23
N PHE A 191 8.87 7.34 7.70
CA PHE A 191 8.70 8.80 7.57
C PHE A 191 10.04 9.50 7.30
N ARG A 192 10.02 10.75 6.84
CA ARG A 192 11.25 11.45 6.44
C ARG A 192 11.99 12.11 7.61
N SER A 193 11.25 12.73 8.51
CA SER A 193 11.86 13.49 9.60
C SER A 193 10.94 13.67 10.80
N TYR A 194 11.48 14.21 11.89
CA TYR A 194 10.73 14.57 13.09
C TYR A 194 10.83 16.07 13.31
N HIS A 195 9.72 16.71 13.68
CA HIS A 195 9.72 18.09 14.16
C HIS A 195 8.64 18.26 15.23
N PRO A 196 8.88 19.01 16.34
CA PRO A 196 7.91 19.14 17.42
C PRO A 196 6.71 20.05 17.11
N SER A 197 6.73 20.79 15.99
CA SER A 197 5.64 21.66 15.55
C SER A 197 4.45 20.86 14.99
N HIS A 198 3.46 21.58 14.43
CA HIS A 198 2.27 20.97 13.85
C HIS A 198 1.79 21.69 12.59
N HIS A 199 1.03 20.97 11.77
CA HIS A 199 0.39 21.53 10.58
C HIS A 199 -0.54 22.70 10.90
N LEU A 200 -0.47 23.71 10.03
CA LEU A 200 -1.19 24.97 10.14
C LEU A 200 -2.26 24.99 9.06
N ASN A 201 -3.53 25.09 9.46
CA ASN A 201 -4.68 24.89 8.58
C ASN A 201 -5.61 26.11 8.48
N ASN A 202 -5.20 27.29 8.95
CA ASN A 202 -6.06 28.46 9.00
C ASN A 202 -5.93 29.29 7.71
N PRO A 203 -6.94 29.31 6.81
CA PRO A 203 -6.87 30.07 5.57
C PRO A 203 -6.91 31.60 5.75
N ASP A 204 -7.10 32.11 6.97
CA ASP A 204 -7.06 33.55 7.28
C ASP A 204 -5.70 34.02 7.84
N GLY A 205 -4.71 33.13 7.97
CA GLY A 205 -3.36 33.52 8.39
C GLY A 205 -2.36 32.38 8.24
N ASP A 206 -2.41 31.43 9.17
CA ASP A 206 -1.45 30.33 9.28
C ASP A 206 -1.93 29.10 8.48
N LEU A 207 -1.68 29.11 7.16
CA LEU A 207 -1.92 27.98 6.27
C LEU A 207 -0.63 27.54 5.59
N ASN A 208 -0.19 26.31 5.83
CA ASN A 208 1.04 25.80 5.22
C ASN A 208 0.80 24.73 4.15
N THR A 209 -0.30 23.98 4.24
CA THR A 209 -0.60 22.86 3.34
C THR A 209 -2.08 22.81 2.99
N THR A 210 -2.42 22.19 1.87
CA THR A 210 -3.81 21.96 1.44
C THR A 210 -3.92 20.56 0.84
N LEU A 211 -4.88 19.77 1.32
CA LEU A 211 -5.16 18.43 0.81
C LEU A 211 -5.87 18.56 -0.53
N VAL A 212 -5.20 18.17 -1.61
CA VAL A 212 -5.74 18.28 -2.97
C VAL A 212 -6.22 16.94 -3.53
N ALA A 213 -5.81 15.84 -2.91
CA ALA A 213 -6.10 14.50 -3.40
C ALA A 213 -6.22 13.46 -2.28
N ILE A 214 -7.26 12.62 -2.37
CA ILE A 214 -7.45 11.39 -1.58
C ILE A 214 -7.67 10.24 -2.57
N ASN A 215 -6.99 9.11 -2.38
CA ASN A 215 -7.05 8.00 -3.32
C ASN A 215 -6.82 8.42 -4.78
N ARG A 216 -5.94 9.37 -5.05
CA ARG A 216 -5.42 9.61 -6.41
C ARG A 216 -3.99 9.10 -6.52
N PRO A 217 -3.47 8.90 -7.75
CA PRO A 217 -2.04 8.67 -7.95
C PRO A 217 -1.23 9.74 -7.21
N THR A 218 -0.27 9.31 -6.41
CA THR A 218 0.64 10.19 -5.68
C THR A 218 2.08 9.79 -5.94
N ARG A 219 3.03 10.66 -5.58
CA ARG A 219 4.45 10.36 -5.66
C ARG A 219 5.04 10.17 -4.27
N ILE A 220 5.75 9.07 -4.06
CA ILE A 220 6.52 8.79 -2.84
C ILE A 220 7.97 8.53 -3.25
N GLY A 221 8.88 9.42 -2.87
CA GLY A 221 10.22 9.49 -3.48
C GLY A 221 10.15 9.54 -5.01
N LYS A 222 10.65 8.50 -5.68
CA LYS A 222 10.60 8.33 -7.15
C LYS A 222 9.44 7.45 -7.65
N VAL A 223 8.64 6.89 -6.73
CA VAL A 223 7.61 5.92 -7.03
C VAL A 223 6.30 6.63 -7.34
N MET A 224 5.63 6.25 -8.43
CA MET A 224 4.20 6.53 -8.60
C MET A 224 3.41 5.47 -7.84
N VAL A 225 2.63 5.89 -6.86
CA VAL A 225 1.79 5.02 -6.03
C VAL A 225 0.34 5.19 -6.46
N ILE A 226 -0.30 4.07 -6.81
CA ILE A 226 -1.72 4.02 -7.14
C ILE A 226 -2.49 3.51 -5.90
N PRO A 227 -3.68 4.07 -5.60
CA PRO A 227 -4.52 3.58 -4.51
C PRO A 227 -4.79 2.08 -4.64
N GLY A 228 -4.57 1.34 -3.56
CA GLY A 228 -4.68 -0.11 -3.52
C GLY A 228 -3.39 -0.88 -3.82
N ASP A 229 -2.32 -0.22 -4.28
CA ASP A 229 -0.98 -0.84 -4.36
C ASP A 229 -0.59 -1.46 -3.02
N ILE A 230 0.14 -2.58 -3.05
CA ILE A 230 0.65 -3.21 -1.84
C ILE A 230 1.92 -2.51 -1.40
N VAL A 231 1.89 -2.00 -0.18
CA VAL A 231 3.05 -1.46 0.51
C VAL A 231 3.81 -2.63 1.15
N LEU A 232 5.10 -2.75 0.85
CA LEU A 232 6.07 -3.59 1.54
C LEU A 232 7.13 -2.67 2.16
N GLY A 233 7.02 -2.38 3.45
CA GLY A 233 8.01 -1.61 4.20
C GLY A 233 8.79 -2.50 5.15
N ARG A 234 10.12 -2.50 5.04
CA ARG A 234 11.06 -3.17 5.95
C ARG A 234 12.47 -2.59 5.72
N ASP A 235 13.40 -2.88 6.61
CA ASP A 235 14.83 -2.60 6.38
C ASP A 235 15.14 -1.14 5.96
N GLY A 236 14.39 -0.17 6.49
CA GLY A 236 14.54 1.26 6.19
C GLY A 236 14.08 1.71 4.79
N ALA A 237 13.37 0.84 4.07
CA ALA A 237 12.87 1.09 2.72
C ALA A 237 11.40 0.67 2.52
N VAL A 238 10.82 1.15 1.43
CA VAL A 238 9.44 0.86 1.04
C VAL A 238 9.38 0.50 -0.43
N THR A 239 8.76 -0.63 -0.73
CA THR A 239 8.40 -1.08 -2.07
C THR A 239 6.89 -0.96 -2.28
N PHE A 240 6.46 -0.46 -3.44
CA PHE A 240 5.05 -0.40 -3.84
C PHE A 240 4.76 -1.34 -5.00
N ILE A 241 4.00 -2.40 -4.72
CA ILE A 241 3.75 -3.50 -5.64
C ILE A 241 2.35 -3.31 -6.26
N PRO A 242 2.23 -3.24 -7.60
CA PRO A 242 0.94 -3.21 -8.26
C PRO A 242 0.04 -4.41 -7.85
N PRO A 243 -1.27 -4.22 -7.62
CA PRO A 243 -2.14 -5.26 -7.06
C PRO A 243 -2.18 -6.56 -7.85
N HIS A 244 -2.16 -6.46 -9.18
CA HIS A 244 -2.17 -7.60 -10.09
C HIS A 244 -0.88 -8.42 -10.05
N LEU A 245 0.22 -7.86 -9.53
CA LEU A 245 1.49 -8.56 -9.34
C LEU A 245 1.67 -9.12 -7.93
N ALA A 246 0.80 -8.77 -6.97
CA ALA A 246 0.99 -9.14 -5.57
C ALA A 246 1.11 -10.66 -5.37
N GLU A 247 0.26 -11.45 -6.01
CA GLU A 247 0.32 -12.91 -5.93
C GLU A 247 1.57 -13.49 -6.62
N LYS A 248 1.96 -12.92 -7.76
CA LYS A 248 3.19 -13.32 -8.46
C LYS A 248 4.42 -13.06 -7.61
N VAL A 249 4.50 -11.90 -6.95
CA VAL A 249 5.59 -11.56 -6.03
C VAL A 249 5.70 -12.58 -4.89
N VAL A 250 4.58 -12.87 -4.24
CA VAL A 250 4.57 -13.81 -3.11
C VAL A 250 4.97 -15.23 -3.54
N THR A 251 4.39 -15.73 -4.64
CA THR A 251 4.68 -17.09 -5.12
C THR A 251 6.12 -17.26 -5.59
N VAL A 252 6.71 -16.25 -6.22
CA VAL A 252 8.14 -16.25 -6.59
C VAL A 252 9.01 -16.20 -5.34
N SER A 253 8.72 -15.31 -4.39
CA SER A 253 9.45 -15.20 -3.11
C SER A 253 9.47 -16.53 -2.35
N GLU A 254 8.35 -17.23 -2.29
CA GLU A 254 8.29 -18.54 -1.63
C GLU A 254 9.22 -19.56 -2.28
N ILE A 255 9.30 -19.60 -3.62
CA ILE A 255 10.21 -20.50 -4.34
C ILE A 255 11.67 -20.10 -4.10
N VAL A 256 11.99 -18.80 -4.19
CA VAL A 256 13.34 -18.27 -3.95
C VAL A 256 13.79 -18.64 -2.54
N ARG A 257 12.96 -18.38 -1.53
CA ARG A 257 13.25 -18.73 -0.13
C ARG A 257 13.54 -20.22 0.06
N LEU A 258 12.74 -21.10 -0.55
CA LEU A 258 12.99 -22.54 -0.48
C LEU A 258 14.33 -22.91 -1.12
N ARG A 259 14.65 -22.32 -2.26
CA ARG A 259 15.93 -22.54 -2.95
C ARG A 259 17.11 -22.03 -2.13
N ASP A 260 16.97 -20.88 -1.48
CA ASP A 260 17.99 -20.30 -0.61
C ASP A 260 18.20 -21.16 0.64
N MET A 261 17.13 -21.62 1.28
CA MET A 261 17.22 -22.52 2.43
C MET A 261 18.01 -23.79 2.09
N PHE A 262 17.66 -24.44 0.97
CA PHE A 262 18.39 -25.61 0.45
C PHE A 262 19.85 -25.27 0.11
N GLY A 263 20.08 -24.21 -0.64
CA GLY A 263 21.41 -23.78 -1.06
C GLY A 263 22.31 -23.52 0.13
N HIS A 264 21.85 -22.73 1.09
CA HIS A 264 22.57 -22.46 2.33
C HIS A 264 22.87 -23.72 3.13
N GLU A 265 21.94 -24.67 3.20
CA GLU A 265 22.16 -25.94 3.88
C GLU A 265 23.25 -26.77 3.18
N ARG A 266 23.15 -26.94 1.86
CA ARG A 266 24.13 -27.73 1.09
C ARG A 266 25.51 -27.09 1.08
N LEU A 267 25.60 -25.76 1.08
CA LEU A 267 26.86 -25.02 1.21
C LEU A 267 27.50 -25.24 2.59
N ARG A 268 26.71 -25.18 3.68
CA ARG A 268 27.22 -25.50 5.04
C ARG A 268 27.68 -26.95 5.17
N GLN A 269 27.02 -27.87 4.47
CA GLN A 269 27.43 -29.28 4.38
C GLN A 269 28.61 -29.51 3.43
N GLN A 270 29.08 -28.47 2.73
CA GLN A 270 30.13 -28.56 1.71
C GLN A 270 29.83 -29.56 0.58
N LYS A 271 28.54 -29.87 0.34
CA LYS A 271 28.12 -30.80 -0.73
C LYS A 271 28.27 -30.17 -2.11
N TYR A 272 28.00 -28.87 -2.21
CA TYR A 272 28.14 -28.07 -3.42
C TYR A 272 29.01 -26.84 -3.15
N THR A 273 29.59 -26.29 -4.20
CA THR A 273 30.35 -25.04 -4.17
C THR A 273 29.43 -23.83 -4.31
N PRO A 274 29.85 -22.63 -3.86
CA PRO A 274 29.10 -21.40 -4.08
C PRO A 274 28.75 -21.17 -5.56
N GLY A 275 29.69 -21.41 -6.47
CA GLY A 275 29.47 -21.25 -7.91
C GLY A 275 28.44 -22.21 -8.50
N GLN A 276 28.22 -23.38 -7.90
CA GLN A 276 27.15 -24.30 -8.33
C GLN A 276 25.77 -23.85 -7.85
N ILE A 277 25.70 -23.26 -6.65
CA ILE A 277 24.43 -22.83 -6.05
C ILE A 277 23.97 -21.46 -6.57
N ASP A 278 24.90 -20.54 -6.82
CA ASP A 278 24.64 -19.16 -7.28
C ASP A 278 24.43 -19.05 -8.80
N ASN A 279 24.18 -20.18 -9.48
CA ASN A 279 23.94 -20.24 -10.91
C ASN A 279 22.68 -21.07 -11.21
N ARG A 280 22.35 -21.19 -12.51
CA ARG A 280 21.37 -22.18 -12.94
C ARG A 280 21.83 -23.58 -12.48
N TRP A 281 21.01 -24.21 -11.63
CA TRP A 281 21.29 -25.53 -11.09
C TRP A 281 21.28 -26.59 -12.19
N SER A 282 22.20 -27.55 -12.07
CA SER A 282 22.20 -28.76 -12.89
C SER A 282 21.02 -29.67 -12.52
N ASP A 283 20.68 -30.61 -13.39
CA ASP A 283 19.62 -31.59 -13.13
C ASP A 283 19.86 -32.40 -11.85
N GLU A 284 21.13 -32.65 -11.51
CA GLU A 284 21.51 -33.31 -10.25
C GLU A 284 21.09 -32.48 -9.02
N ILE A 285 21.39 -31.18 -9.02
CA ILE A 285 21.05 -30.27 -7.92
C ILE A 285 19.52 -30.06 -7.86
N GLU A 286 18.86 -29.97 -9.00
CA GLU A 286 17.40 -29.85 -9.06
C GLU A 286 16.70 -31.10 -8.51
N LYS A 287 17.24 -32.30 -8.77
CA LYS A 287 16.76 -33.55 -8.18
C LYS A 287 17.00 -33.60 -6.68
N ASP A 288 18.17 -33.18 -6.22
CA ASP A 288 18.48 -33.08 -4.78
C ASP A 288 17.54 -32.09 -4.07
N PHE A 289 17.26 -30.95 -4.69
CA PHE A 289 16.31 -29.98 -4.16
C PHE A 289 14.90 -30.56 -4.03
N SER A 290 14.41 -31.29 -5.04
CA SER A 290 13.10 -31.96 -4.94
C SER A 290 13.05 -33.02 -3.84
N GLN A 291 14.13 -33.78 -3.65
CA GLN A 291 14.21 -34.74 -2.54
C GLN A 291 14.21 -34.03 -1.19
N TRP A 292 14.98 -32.94 -1.08
CA TRP A 292 15.04 -32.11 0.12
C TRP A 292 13.68 -31.49 0.46
N LEU A 293 12.93 -30.98 -0.53
CA LEU A 293 11.57 -30.45 -0.35
C LEU A 293 10.61 -31.50 0.21
N ASN A 294 10.63 -32.72 -0.33
CA ASN A 294 9.78 -33.81 0.16
C ASN A 294 10.14 -34.23 1.58
N ALA A 295 11.44 -34.30 1.90
CA ALA A 295 11.92 -34.66 3.23
C ALA A 295 11.52 -33.64 4.32
N HIS A 296 11.50 -32.35 3.98
CA HIS A 296 11.25 -31.25 4.93
C HIS A 296 9.85 -30.63 4.80
N ILE A 297 8.93 -31.22 4.02
CA ILE A 297 7.64 -30.59 3.66
C ILE A 297 6.79 -30.12 4.85
N ASN A 298 6.99 -30.70 6.04
CA ASN A 298 6.27 -30.35 7.26
C ASN A 298 6.89 -29.19 8.06
N GLU A 299 8.11 -28.78 7.72
CA GLU A 299 8.94 -27.83 8.48
C GLU A 299 9.17 -26.51 7.71
N LEU A 300 8.84 -26.49 6.43
CA LEU A 300 9.13 -25.37 5.54
C LEU A 300 8.16 -24.19 5.75
N PRO A 301 8.61 -22.94 5.58
CA PRO A 301 7.81 -21.73 5.78
C PRO A 301 6.87 -21.42 4.59
N VAL A 302 6.50 -22.44 3.82
CA VAL A 302 5.64 -22.37 2.63
C VAL A 302 4.57 -23.46 2.75
N PRO A 303 3.29 -23.17 2.48
CA PRO A 303 2.22 -24.16 2.50
C PRO A 303 2.54 -25.42 1.69
N LYS A 304 2.19 -26.59 2.22
CA LYS A 304 2.46 -27.89 1.59
C LYS A 304 1.87 -27.99 0.19
N GLU A 305 0.68 -27.44 0.01
CA GLU A 305 -0.06 -27.44 -1.25
C GLU A 305 0.73 -26.72 -2.35
N GLN A 306 1.43 -25.63 -2.00
CA GLN A 306 2.24 -24.88 -2.95
C GLN A 306 3.54 -25.59 -3.30
N ILE A 307 4.19 -26.21 -2.32
CA ILE A 307 5.37 -27.05 -2.55
C ILE A 307 4.98 -28.20 -3.50
N GLN A 308 3.85 -28.84 -3.26
CA GLN A 308 3.33 -29.92 -4.14
C GLN A 308 2.99 -29.42 -5.54
N GLU A 309 2.36 -28.25 -5.67
CA GLU A 309 2.06 -27.65 -6.97
C GLU A 309 3.36 -27.34 -7.74
N TYR A 310 4.36 -26.81 -7.05
CA TYR A 310 5.67 -26.56 -7.61
C TYR A 310 6.35 -27.85 -8.09
N LEU A 311 6.35 -28.90 -7.27
CA LEU A 311 6.91 -30.21 -7.61
C LEU A 311 6.21 -30.82 -8.84
N LYS A 312 4.89 -30.65 -9.00
CA LYS A 312 4.14 -31.15 -10.18
C LYS A 312 4.56 -30.48 -11.49
N LYS A 313 5.05 -29.24 -11.44
CA LYS A 313 5.49 -28.48 -12.63
C LYS A 313 6.91 -28.86 -13.08
N ARG A 314 7.64 -29.65 -12.28
CA ARG A 314 8.99 -30.13 -12.59
C ARG A 314 8.89 -31.46 -13.37
N THR A 315 9.45 -31.53 -14.58
CA THR A 315 9.29 -32.65 -15.52
C THR A 315 10.55 -33.51 -15.67
N TRP A 316 11.17 -33.93 -14.57
CA TRP A 316 12.31 -34.85 -14.59
C TRP A 316 11.98 -36.18 -13.91
#